data_AF-A0A534PDA0-F1
#
_entry.id   AF-A0A534PDA0-F1
#
_cell.length_a   1.000
_cell.length_b   1.000
_cell.length_c   1.000
_cell.angle_alpha   90.00
_cell.angle_beta   90.00
_cell.angle_gamma   90.00
#
_symmetry.space_group_name_H-M   'P 1'
#
loop_
_entity.id
_entity.type
_entity.pdbx_description
1 polymer ?
#
loop_
_entity_poly.entity_id
_entity_poly.type
_entity_poly.pdbx_seq_one_letter_code
_entity_poly.pdbx_strand_id
1 'polypeptide(L)'
;MPPPNPEDLRTGVRAPLRLRVDYERMNSFFADYTKNLSKGGTFIKTTRPLEIGARCQFSFTLPALSEPLVLEGEVTWQLSTDAARARNEDPGMGIRFLFKDAAAQRDFESLIEKMMEDSLGPDATRALLKRG
;
A
#
# COMPACT_ATOMS: atom_id res chain seq x y z
N MET A 1 2.93 49.41 -1.38
CA MET A 1 3.33 48.00 -1.25
C MET A 1 2.65 47.22 -2.37
N PRO A 2 3.35 46.38 -3.14
CA PRO A 2 2.68 45.48 -4.07
C PRO A 2 1.93 44.38 -3.29
N PRO A 3 0.82 43.82 -3.82
CA PRO A 3 0.13 42.71 -3.19
C PRO A 3 1.01 41.45 -3.16
N PRO A 4 0.87 40.56 -2.16
CA PRO A 4 1.57 39.29 -2.15
C PRO A 4 1.13 38.46 -3.36
N ASN A 5 2.12 37.94 -4.09
CA ASN A 5 1.95 37.12 -5.29
C ASN A 5 1.26 35.79 -4.90
N PRO A 6 0.15 35.38 -5.53
CA PRO A 6 -0.57 34.13 -5.20
C PRO A 6 0.19 32.84 -5.55
N GLU A 7 1.42 32.96 -6.04
CA GLU A 7 2.26 31.85 -6.50
C GLU A 7 3.01 31.16 -5.35
N ASP A 8 2.99 31.73 -4.14
CA ASP A 8 3.74 31.28 -2.97
C ASP A 8 3.04 30.15 -2.16
N LEU A 9 1.97 29.56 -2.68
CA LEU A 9 1.26 28.43 -2.05
C LEU A 9 1.67 27.05 -2.60
N ARG A 10 2.70 26.97 -3.45
CA ARG A 10 3.10 25.71 -4.12
C ARG A 10 4.43 25.11 -3.69
N THR A 11 5.05 25.64 -2.66
CA THR A 11 6.19 25.01 -1.96
C THR A 11 5.69 24.20 -0.77
N GLY A 12 4.69 23.34 -1.00
CA GLY A 12 4.34 22.29 -0.05
C GLY A 12 5.53 21.35 0.05
N VAL A 13 6.31 21.49 1.13
CA VAL A 13 7.24 20.47 1.61
C VAL A 13 6.47 19.16 1.59
N ARG A 14 6.67 18.35 0.54
CA ARG A 14 6.03 17.05 0.37
C ARG A 14 6.68 16.13 1.39
N ALA A 15 6.33 16.28 2.67
CA ALA A 15 6.64 15.26 3.65
C ALA A 15 6.12 13.95 3.07
N PRO A 16 6.92 12.87 3.03
CA PRO A 16 6.49 11.61 2.44
C PRO A 16 5.18 11.21 3.12
N LEU A 17 4.09 11.13 2.35
CA LEU A 17 2.80 10.77 2.93
C LEU A 17 2.95 9.36 3.49
N ARG A 18 2.83 9.23 4.81
CA ARG A 18 2.83 7.93 5.47
C ARG A 18 1.41 7.37 5.50
N LEU A 19 1.21 6.27 4.80
CA LEU A 19 -0.01 5.49 4.83
C LEU A 19 0.18 4.36 5.84
N ARG A 20 -0.46 4.50 7.01
CA ARG A 20 -0.48 3.44 8.02
C ARG A 20 -1.64 2.51 7.77
N VAL A 21 -1.36 1.22 7.72
CA VAL A 21 -2.35 0.17 7.62
C VAL A 21 -2.16 -0.74 8.82
N ASP A 22 -3.13 -0.72 9.73
CA ASP A 22 -3.10 -1.50 10.95
C ASP A 22 -3.94 -2.76 10.76
N TYR A 23 -3.33 -3.93 10.92
CA TYR A 23 -4.03 -5.20 10.88
C TYR A 23 -4.14 -5.76 12.29
N GLU A 24 -5.37 -6.02 12.75
CA GLU A 24 -5.59 -6.67 14.06
C GLU A 24 -5.29 -8.17 14.04
N ARG A 25 -5.29 -8.79 12.85
CA ARG A 25 -5.09 -10.24 12.67
C ARG A 25 -4.18 -10.52 11.48
N MET A 26 -3.26 -11.44 11.68
CA MET A 26 -2.36 -11.92 10.62
C MET A 26 -3.12 -12.50 9.42
N ASN A 27 -4.20 -13.25 9.66
CA ASN A 27 -5.00 -13.86 8.59
C ASN A 27 -5.61 -12.82 7.63
N SER A 28 -6.03 -11.66 8.15
CA SER A 28 -6.56 -10.56 7.33
C SER A 28 -5.47 -9.94 6.48
N PHE A 29 -4.28 -9.73 7.06
CA PHE A 29 -3.12 -9.27 6.31
C PHE A 29 -2.74 -10.24 5.18
N PHE A 30 -2.71 -11.55 5.44
CA PHE A 30 -2.36 -12.56 4.42
C PHE A 30 -3.40 -12.65 3.29
N ALA A 31 -4.69 -12.51 3.60
CA ALA A 31 -5.75 -12.48 2.61
C ALA A 31 -5.63 -11.25 1.68
N ASP A 32 -5.29 -10.09 2.24
CA ASP A 32 -5.07 -8.86 1.45
C ASP A 32 -3.72 -8.91 0.71
N TYR A 33 -2.70 -9.55 1.32
CA TYR A 33 -1.40 -9.80 0.72
C TYR A 33 -1.53 -10.60 -0.58
N THR A 34 -2.18 -11.76 -0.50
CA THR A 34 -2.33 -12.67 -1.64
C THR A 34 -3.18 -12.13 -2.77
N LYS A 35 -4.17 -11.27 -2.46
CA LYS A 35 -5.06 -10.69 -3.47
C LYS A 35 -4.48 -9.46 -4.15
N ASN A 36 -3.87 -8.57 -3.37
CA ASN A 36 -3.52 -7.23 -3.82
C ASN A 36 -2.02 -7.01 -3.76
N LEU A 37 -1.40 -7.27 -2.60
CA LEU A 37 -0.02 -6.86 -2.29
C LEU A 37 1.06 -7.65 -3.05
N SER A 38 0.86 -8.95 -3.28
CA SER A 38 1.85 -9.86 -3.89
C SER A 38 2.16 -9.55 -5.36
N LYS A 39 1.26 -8.85 -6.06
CA LYS A 39 1.45 -8.47 -7.48
C LYS A 39 2.23 -7.16 -7.66
N GLY A 40 2.87 -6.67 -6.58
CA GLY A 40 3.69 -5.46 -6.61
C GLY A 40 2.91 -4.16 -6.47
N GLY A 41 1.66 -4.20 -5.98
CA GLY A 41 0.88 -3.00 -5.74
C GLY A 41 -0.28 -3.20 -4.77
N THR A 42 -1.04 -2.16 -4.46
CA THR A 42 -2.24 -2.26 -3.63
C THR A 42 -3.23 -1.17 -3.98
N PHE A 43 -4.51 -1.42 -3.73
CA PHE A 43 -5.54 -0.40 -3.84
C PHE A 43 -5.89 0.11 -2.45
N ILE A 44 -5.78 1.43 -2.26
CA ILE A 44 -6.16 2.09 -1.01
C ILE A 44 -7.47 2.83 -1.23
N LYS A 45 -8.51 2.39 -0.52
CA LYS A 45 -9.79 3.09 -0.45
C LYS A 45 -9.57 4.42 0.27
N THR A 46 -9.82 5.52 -0.44
CA THR A 46 -9.71 6.87 0.11
C THR A 46 -10.60 7.81 -0.69
N THR A 47 -11.24 8.74 0.01
CA THR A 47 -11.98 9.84 -0.63
C THR A 47 -11.06 10.95 -1.12
N ARG A 48 -9.78 10.91 -0.74
CA ARG A 48 -8.74 11.87 -1.12
C ARG A 48 -7.54 11.11 -1.70
N PRO A 49 -7.63 10.61 -2.94
CA PRO A 49 -6.47 10.00 -3.59
C PRO A 49 -5.38 11.05 -3.81
N LEU A 50 -4.13 10.61 -3.69
CA LEU A 50 -2.97 11.40 -4.09
C LEU A 50 -2.86 11.43 -5.62
N GLU A 51 -2.10 12.41 -6.12
CA GLU A 51 -1.78 12.53 -7.54
C GLU A 51 -0.99 11.31 -8.05
N ILE A 52 -1.26 10.90 -9.29
CA ILE A 52 -0.47 9.89 -9.99
C ILE A 52 1.00 10.33 -10.04
N GLY A 53 1.93 9.42 -9.72
CA GLY A 53 3.36 9.68 -9.57
C GLY A 53 3.78 10.17 -8.17
N ALA A 54 2.84 10.43 -7.26
CA ALA A 54 3.17 10.75 -5.88
C ALA A 54 3.79 9.54 -5.17
N ARG A 55 4.91 9.78 -4.46
CA ARG A 55 5.55 8.78 -3.60
C ARG A 55 4.96 8.85 -2.20
N CYS A 56 4.68 7.67 -1.65
CA CYS A 56 4.17 7.49 -0.30
C CYS A 56 4.92 6.35 0.38
N GLN A 57 4.97 6.41 1.70
CA GLN A 57 5.58 5.39 2.53
C GLN A 57 4.45 4.62 3.23
N PHE A 58 4.36 3.32 3.00
CA PHE A 58 3.45 2.43 3.69
C PHE A 58 4.09 1.92 4.96
N SER A 59 3.33 1.90 6.04
CA SER A 59 3.71 1.20 7.26
C SER A 59 2.61 0.20 7.61
N PHE A 60 2.92 -1.09 7.51
CA PHE A 60 2.03 -2.16 7.93
C PHE A 60 2.33 -2.52 9.38
N THR A 61 1.41 -2.21 10.28
CA THR A 61 1.51 -2.66 11.66
C THR A 61 0.89 -4.04 11.77
N LEU A 62 1.73 -5.04 12.07
CA LEU A 62 1.32 -6.44 12.16
C LEU A 62 1.47 -6.94 13.60
N PRO A 63 0.53 -7.71 14.15
CA PRO A 63 0.62 -8.22 15.52
C PRO A 63 1.84 -9.11 15.77
N ALA A 64 2.35 -9.76 14.71
CA ALA A 64 3.51 -10.65 14.78
C ALA A 64 4.86 -9.89 14.76
N LEU A 65 4.88 -8.59 14.44
CA LEU A 65 6.10 -7.80 14.36
C LEU A 65 6.12 -6.74 15.46
N SER A 66 7.27 -6.57 16.12
CA SER A 66 7.48 -5.49 17.08
C SER A 66 7.61 -4.12 16.41
N GLU A 67 8.03 -4.11 15.14
CA GLU A 67 8.18 -2.91 14.32
C GLU A 67 7.29 -2.99 13.08
N PRO A 68 6.70 -1.87 12.63
CA PRO A 68 5.89 -1.85 11.43
C PRO A 68 6.76 -2.11 10.20
N LEU A 69 6.23 -2.90 9.27
CA LEU A 69 6.88 -3.16 8.00
C LEU A 69 6.72 -1.95 7.08
N VAL A 70 7.83 -1.33 6.70
CA VAL A 70 7.83 -0.09 5.92
C VAL A 70 8.19 -0.37 4.46
N LEU A 71 7.37 0.14 3.54
CA LEU A 71 7.58 0.06 2.10
C LEU A 71 7.40 1.42 1.43
N GLU A 72 8.12 1.68 0.35
CA GLU A 72 7.84 2.81 -0.52
C GLU A 72 6.87 2.39 -1.62
N GLY A 73 6.00 3.31 -2.05
CA GLY A 73 5.13 3.08 -3.19
C GLY A 73 4.82 4.36 -3.96
N GLU A 74 4.43 4.18 -5.21
CA GLU A 74 4.08 5.24 -6.14
C GLU A 74 2.65 5.07 -6.65
N VAL A 75 1.87 6.15 -6.64
CA VAL A 75 0.50 6.13 -7.17
C VAL A 75 0.55 5.93 -8.69
N THR A 76 -0.12 4.91 -9.18
CA THR A 76 -0.18 4.58 -10.61
C THR A 76 -1.50 4.98 -11.27
N TRP A 77 -2.58 5.01 -10.50
CA TRP A 77 -3.90 5.47 -10.94
C TRP A 77 -4.73 5.91 -9.74
N GLN A 78 -5.74 6.75 -9.99
CA GLN A 78 -6.67 7.24 -8.98
C GLN A 78 -8.11 7.10 -9.47
N LEU A 79 -9.02 6.86 -8.53
CA LEU A 79 -10.45 6.85 -8.75
C LEU A 79 -11.09 7.82 -7.77
N SER A 80 -11.52 8.98 -8.28
CA SER A 80 -12.17 10.02 -7.47
C SER A 80 -13.53 9.56 -6.97
N THR A 81 -14.04 10.18 -5.92
CA THR A 81 -15.38 9.90 -5.37
C THR A 81 -16.49 9.97 -6.42
N ASP A 82 -16.45 10.97 -7.30
CA ASP A 82 -17.47 11.13 -8.34
C ASP A 82 -17.37 10.05 -9.42
N ALA A 83 -16.14 9.72 -9.86
CA ALA A 83 -15.92 8.66 -10.84
C ALA A 83 -16.26 7.27 -10.27
N ALA A 84 -15.95 7.03 -8.99
CA ALA A 84 -16.29 5.80 -8.29
C ALA A 84 -17.81 5.62 -8.18
N ARG A 85 -18.53 6.67 -7.78
CA ARG A 85 -20.00 6.67 -7.73
C ARG A 85 -20.63 6.34 -9.08
N ALA A 86 -20.13 6.94 -10.17
CA ALA A 86 -20.64 6.67 -11.51
C ALA A 86 -20.45 5.21 -11.95
N ARG A 87 -19.45 4.52 -11.39
CA ARG A 87 -19.10 3.13 -11.69
C ARG A 87 -19.58 2.12 -10.65
N ASN A 88 -20.27 2.58 -9.60
CA ASN A 88 -20.62 1.78 -8.43
C ASN A 88 -19.41 1.06 -7.81
N GLU A 89 -18.26 1.75 -7.78
CA GLU A 89 -16.99 1.31 -7.21
C GLU A 89 -16.64 2.15 -5.97
N ASP A 90 -15.66 1.68 -5.18
CA ASP A 90 -15.12 2.44 -4.05
C ASP A 90 -14.05 3.44 -4.54
N PRO A 91 -14.07 4.71 -4.11
CA PRO A 91 -13.01 5.65 -4.47
C PRO A 91 -11.69 5.32 -3.78
N GLY A 92 -10.60 5.65 -4.44
CA GLY A 92 -9.28 5.38 -3.92
C GLY A 92 -8.17 5.61 -4.92
N MET A 93 -7.04 4.97 -4.67
CA MET A 93 -5.87 5.03 -5.54
C MET A 93 -5.15 3.69 -5.58
N GLY A 94 -4.67 3.33 -6.76
CA GLY A 94 -3.80 2.18 -6.97
C GLY A 94 -2.35 2.58 -6.85
N ILE A 95 -1.61 1.86 -6.02
CA ILE A 95 -0.23 2.16 -5.65
C ILE A 95 0.65 0.98 -6.03
N ARG A 96 1.81 1.23 -6.60
CA ARG A 96 2.83 0.21 -6.91
C ARG A 96 3.95 0.30 -5.90
N PHE A 97 4.38 -0.83 -5.34
CA PHE A 97 5.53 -0.84 -4.44
C PHE A 97 6.83 -0.58 -5.20
N LEU A 98 7.67 0.24 -4.60
CA LEU A 98 8.99 0.56 -5.08
C LEU A 98 10.00 -0.26 -4.27
N PHE A 99 10.66 -1.20 -4.95
CA PHE A 99 11.79 -1.93 -4.39
C PHE A 99 13.08 -1.38 -4.98
N LYS A 100 14.15 -1.38 -4.18
CA LYS A 100 15.48 -0.92 -4.63
C LYS A 100 15.99 -1.75 -5.82
N ASP A 101 15.75 -3.05 -5.77
CA ASP A 101 16.11 -4.02 -6.80
C ASP A 101 15.20 -5.27 -6.68
N ALA A 102 15.36 -6.21 -7.61
CA ALA A 102 14.62 -7.47 -7.61
C ALA A 102 14.98 -8.39 -6.43
N ALA A 103 16.13 -8.20 -5.78
CA ALA A 103 16.49 -8.98 -4.60
C ALA A 103 15.69 -8.50 -3.39
N ALA A 104 15.60 -7.20 -3.16
CA ALA A 104 14.78 -6.61 -2.11
C ALA A 104 13.30 -7.00 -2.24
N GLN A 105 12.78 -7.08 -3.47
CA GLN A 105 11.43 -7.59 -3.70
C GLN A 105 11.30 -9.05 -3.26
N ARG A 106 12.22 -9.94 -3.68
CA ARG A 106 12.20 -11.36 -3.29
C ARG A 106 12.38 -11.56 -1.78
N ASP A 107 13.22 -10.76 -1.14
CA ASP A 107 13.44 -10.82 0.30
C ASP A 107 12.17 -10.43 1.06
N PHE A 108 11.48 -9.39 0.58
CA PHE A 108 10.18 -9.00 1.12
C PHE A 108 9.13 -10.11 0.93
N GLU A 109 9.01 -10.67 -0.28
CA GLU A 109 8.07 -11.76 -0.56
C GLU A 109 8.34 -12.99 0.33
N SER A 110 9.61 -13.40 0.42
CA SER A 110 10.04 -14.55 1.24
C SER A 110 9.78 -14.32 2.74
N LEU A 111 9.96 -13.09 3.22
CA LEU A 111 9.64 -12.73 4.60
C LEU A 111 8.15 -12.94 4.90
N ILE A 112 7.27 -12.46 4.03
CA ILE A 112 5.82 -12.62 4.21
C ILE A 112 5.41 -14.09 4.09
N GLU A 113 5.98 -14.84 3.15
CA GLU A 113 5.73 -16.28 3.01
C GLU A 113 6.11 -17.05 4.29
N LYS A 114 7.29 -16.79 4.84
CA LYS A 114 7.70 -17.40 6.10
C LYS A 114 6.75 -17.07 7.26
N MET A 115 6.30 -15.81 7.35
CA MET A 115 5.31 -15.42 8.35
C MET A 115 3.95 -16.14 8.17
N MET A 116 3.54 -16.40 6.93
CA MET A 116 2.34 -17.18 6.64
C MET A 116 2.50 -18.62 7.13
N GLU A 117 3.63 -19.25 6.82
CA GLU A 117 3.91 -20.62 7.24
C GLU A 117 3.93 -20.75 8.77
N ASP A 118 4.60 -19.83 9.46
CA ASP A 118 4.71 -19.83 10.92
C ASP A 118 3.34 -19.59 11.61
N SER A 119 2.45 -18.80 11.00
CA SER A 119 1.16 -18.43 11.59
C SER A 119 -0.02 -19.32 11.20
N LEU A 120 -0.01 -19.91 10.01
CA LEU A 120 -1.13 -20.70 9.46
C LEU A 120 -0.80 -22.18 9.23
N GLY A 121 0.49 -22.54 9.27
CA GLY A 121 0.98 -23.83 8.82
C GLY A 121 1.18 -23.89 7.30
N PRO A 122 1.99 -24.87 6.82
CA PRO A 122 2.40 -24.94 5.42
C PRO A 122 1.24 -25.23 4.45
N ASP A 123 0.25 -26.02 4.87
CA ASP A 123 -0.88 -26.41 4.01
C ASP A 123 -1.84 -25.25 3.73
N ALA A 124 -2.11 -24.42 4.74
CA ALA A 124 -2.95 -23.24 4.60
C ALA A 124 -2.27 -22.15 3.77
N THR A 125 -0.95 -21.96 3.95
CA THR A 125 -0.15 -21.01 3.16
C THR A 125 -0.16 -21.37 1.68
N ARG A 126 0.10 -22.65 1.35
CA ARG A 126 0.07 -23.14 -0.03
C ARG A 126 -1.30 -22.99 -0.68
N ALA A 127 -2.39 -23.17 0.07
CA ALA A 127 -3.75 -22.99 -0.41
C ALA A 127 -4.08 -21.52 -0.75
N LEU A 128 -3.52 -20.57 0.01
CA LEU A 128 -3.70 -19.13 -0.23
C LEU A 128 -2.85 -18.63 -1.40
N LEU A 129 -1.58 -19.06 -1.50
CA LEU A 129 -0.68 -18.69 -2.59
C LEU A 129 -1.14 -19.24 -3.96
N LYS A 130 -1.74 -20.43 -4.01
CA LYS A 130 -2.28 -21.02 -5.25
C LYS A 130 -3.53 -20.33 -5.79
N ARG A 131 -4.15 -19.43 -5.02
CA ARG A 131 -5.46 -18.83 -5.32
C ARG A 131 -5.41 -17.37 -5.80
N GLY A 132 -4.22 -16.77 -5.89
CA GLY A 132 -3.99 -15.41 -6.41
C GLY A 132 -3.52 -15.41 -7.87
#